data_AF-A0AAF0I5P3-F1
#
_entry.id   AF-A0AAF0I5P3-F1
#
_cell.length_a   1.000
_cell.length_b   1.000
_cell.length_c   1.000
_cell.angle_alpha   90.00
_cell.angle_beta   90.00
_cell.angle_gamma   90.00
#
_symmetry.space_group_name_H-M   'P 1'
#
loop_
_entity.id
_entity.type
_entity.pdbx_description
1 polymer ?
#
loop_
_entity_poly.entity_id
_entity_poly.type
_entity_poly.pdbx_seq_one_letter_code
_entity_poly.pdbx_strand_id
1 'polypeptide(L)'
;MSGVPEIAFLAPFFLVFELVQLVASERLVGVKQIERGSDPRLDAPSQRMAAIWTITLTLYWLWLGMMMVPNFARAHVIVLLATSLVGYALRRNAGLKWILVILTFEGAIRIGILVALIGRIWRRMY
;
A
#
# COMPACT_ATOMS: atom_id res chain seq x y z
N MET A 1 -2.26 26.63 -16.40
CA MET A 1 -1.67 25.29 -16.65
C MET A 1 -1.64 24.56 -15.31
N SER A 2 -2.30 23.41 -15.22
CA SER A 2 -2.78 22.77 -13.98
C SER A 2 -1.74 22.75 -12.85
N GLY A 3 -2.07 23.32 -11.68
CA GLY A 3 -1.25 23.24 -10.47
C GLY A 3 -1.17 21.83 -9.85
N VAL A 4 -1.49 20.80 -10.63
CA VAL A 4 -1.45 19.38 -10.26
C VAL A 4 -0.20 18.80 -10.92
N PRO A 5 0.74 18.21 -10.16
CA PRO A 5 1.93 17.59 -10.73
C PRO A 5 1.55 16.32 -11.50
N GLU A 6 2.17 16.09 -12.66
CA GLU A 6 1.88 14.94 -13.54
C GLU A 6 2.04 13.59 -12.84
N ILE A 7 3.01 13.48 -11.93
CA ILE A 7 3.22 12.29 -11.11
C ILE A 7 2.00 11.95 -10.24
N ALA A 8 1.13 12.90 -9.89
CA ALA A 8 -0.06 12.63 -9.06
C ALA A 8 -1.07 11.74 -9.80
N PHE A 9 -1.06 11.71 -11.12
CA PHE A 9 -1.95 10.86 -11.92
C PHE A 9 -1.63 9.36 -11.83
N LEU A 10 -0.51 8.98 -11.20
CA LEU A 10 -0.24 7.58 -10.86
C LEU A 10 -1.04 7.08 -9.65
N ALA A 11 -1.73 7.97 -8.92
CA ALA A 11 -2.51 7.59 -7.73
C ALA A 11 -3.56 6.48 -7.98
N PRO A 12 -4.33 6.45 -9.09
CA PRO A 12 -5.26 5.37 -9.39
C PRO A 12 -4.56 4.02 -9.63
N PHE A 13 -3.37 4.03 -10.25
CA PHE A 13 -2.57 2.81 -10.43
C PHE A 13 -2.15 2.23 -9.08
N PHE A 14 -1.65 3.08 -8.17
CA PHE A 14 -1.28 2.64 -6.83
C PHE A 14 -2.49 2.27 -5.96
N LEU A 15 -3.67 2.86 -6.20
CA LEU A 15 -4.90 2.43 -5.54
C LEU A 15 -5.25 0.99 -5.91
N VAL A 16 -5.15 0.64 -7.20
CA VAL A 16 -5.35 -0.74 -7.67
C VAL A 16 -4.31 -1.67 -7.04
N PHE A 17 -3.05 -1.23 -6.98
CA PHE A 17 -1.99 -2.00 -6.33
C PHE A 17 -2.28 -2.26 -4.84
N GLU A 18 -2.72 -1.25 -4.07
CA GLU A 18 -3.09 -1.40 -2.66
C GLU A 18 -4.27 -2.35 -2.46
N LEU A 19 -5.28 -2.31 -3.34
CA LEU A 19 -6.39 -3.27 -3.35
C LEU A 19 -5.89 -4.69 -3.60
N VAL A 20 -4.98 -4.87 -4.56
CA VAL A 20 -4.35 -6.17 -4.85
C VAL A 20 -3.51 -6.65 -3.66
N GLN A 21 -2.77 -5.76 -2.98
CA GLN A 21 -2.04 -6.10 -1.77
C GLN A 21 -2.97 -6.56 -0.64
N LEU A 22 -4.11 -5.91 -0.46
CA LEU A 22 -5.10 -6.30 0.54
C LEU A 22 -5.68 -7.68 0.25
N VAL A 23 -6.10 -7.94 -1.00
CA VAL A 23 -6.60 -9.25 -1.42
C VAL A 23 -5.51 -10.33 -1.31
N ALA A 24 -4.27 -10.03 -1.68
CA ALA A 24 -3.15 -10.94 -1.54
C ALA A 24 -2.87 -11.26 -0.06
N SER A 25 -2.95 -10.27 0.83
CA SER A 25 -2.78 -10.48 2.27
C SER A 25 -3.86 -11.41 2.83
N GLU A 26 -5.12 -11.21 2.47
CA GLU A 26 -6.21 -12.10 2.88
C GLU A 26 -6.01 -13.54 2.37
N ARG A 27 -5.47 -13.71 1.16
CA ARG A 27 -5.20 -15.04 0.60
C ARG A 27 -4.03 -15.75 1.26
N LEU A 28 -3.00 -15.02 1.65
CA LEU A 28 -1.75 -15.58 2.19
C LEU A 28 -1.80 -15.74 3.71
N VAL A 29 -2.38 -14.78 4.44
CA VAL A 29 -2.41 -14.79 5.92
C VAL A 29 -3.83 -14.75 6.49
N GLY A 30 -4.84 -14.98 5.65
CA GLY A 30 -6.24 -14.95 6.06
C GLY A 30 -6.63 -16.04 7.06
N VAL A 31 -7.82 -15.87 7.64
CA VAL A 31 -8.37 -16.74 8.68
C VAL A 31 -8.37 -18.21 8.26
N LYS A 32 -8.69 -18.50 7.00
CA LYS A 32 -8.70 -19.87 6.44
C LYS A 32 -7.33 -20.56 6.45
N GLN A 33 -6.25 -19.80 6.31
CA GLN A 33 -4.88 -20.35 6.42
C GLN A 33 -4.51 -20.61 7.87
N ILE A 34 -4.88 -19.68 8.76
CA ILE A 34 -4.66 -19.82 10.20
C ILE A 34 -5.39 -21.05 10.76
N GLU A 35 -6.64 -21.29 10.34
CA GLU A 35 -7.42 -22.48 10.72
C GLU A 35 -6.80 -23.80 10.25
N ARG A 36 -6.09 -23.78 9.11
CA ARG A 36 -5.40 -24.95 8.55
C ARG A 36 -4.03 -25.20 9.18
N GLY A 37 -3.56 -24.30 10.06
CA GLY A 37 -2.22 -24.37 10.64
C GLY A 37 -1.08 -24.23 9.62
N SER A 38 -1.38 -23.77 8.40
CA SER A 38 -0.37 -23.51 7.38
C SER A 38 0.39 -22.24 7.73
N ASP A 39 1.71 -22.32 7.88
CA ASP A 39 2.55 -21.13 8.05
C ASP A 39 2.98 -20.59 6.67
N PRO A 40 2.41 -19.47 6.21
CA PRO A 40 2.74 -18.90 4.89
C PRO A 40 4.18 -18.37 4.81
N ARG A 41 4.93 -18.35 5.92
CA ARG A 41 6.37 -18.03 5.92
C ARG A 41 7.22 -19.14 5.31
N LEU A 42 6.70 -20.36 5.26
CA LEU A 42 7.41 -21.53 4.72
C LEU A 42 7.24 -21.66 3.20
N ASP A 43 6.20 -21.04 2.64
CA ASP A 43 5.90 -21.08 1.22
C ASP A 43 6.51 -19.87 0.50
N ALA A 44 7.65 -20.09 -0.16
CA ALA A 44 8.29 -19.06 -0.95
C ALA A 44 7.41 -18.70 -2.18
N PRO A 45 7.16 -17.41 -2.45
CA PRO A 45 6.46 -17.01 -3.67
C PRO A 45 7.28 -17.40 -4.90
N SER A 46 6.59 -17.67 -6.01
CA SER A 46 7.26 -17.96 -7.28
C SER A 46 8.18 -16.81 -7.69
N GLN A 47 9.32 -17.10 -8.32
CA GLN A 47 10.33 -16.10 -8.69
C GLN A 47 9.75 -14.95 -9.52
N ARG A 48 8.84 -15.25 -10.45
CA ARG A 48 8.16 -14.23 -11.27
C ARG A 48 7.29 -13.32 -10.42
N MET A 49 6.51 -13.89 -9.50
CA MET A 49 5.68 -13.12 -8.59
C MET A 49 6.54 -12.21 -7.71
N ALA A 50 7.61 -12.77 -7.11
CA ALA A 50 8.55 -12.02 -6.27
C ALA A 50 9.18 -10.84 -7.03
N ALA A 51 9.58 -11.05 -8.29
CA ALA A 51 10.15 -10.00 -9.13
C ALA A 51 9.14 -8.88 -9.43
N ILE A 52 7.94 -9.23 -9.89
CA ILE A 52 6.87 -8.26 -10.17
C ILE A 52 6.51 -7.46 -8.92
N TRP A 53 6.38 -8.13 -7.77
CA TRP A 53 6.05 -7.49 -6.50
C TRP A 53 7.14 -6.52 -6.05
N THR A 54 8.41 -6.93 -6.14
CA THR A 54 9.56 -6.10 -5.75
C THR A 54 9.67 -4.86 -6.63
N ILE A 55 9.51 -5.02 -7.95
CA ILE A 55 9.52 -3.88 -8.90
C ILE A 55 8.38 -2.92 -8.56
N THR A 56 7.16 -3.43 -8.37
CA THR A 56 6.00 -2.58 -8.10
C THR A 56 6.12 -1.83 -6.77
N LEU A 57 6.60 -2.51 -5.72
CA LEU A 57 6.92 -1.86 -4.45
C LEU A 57 7.98 -0.78 -4.61
N THR A 58 9.05 -1.05 -5.36
CA THR A 58 10.12 -0.08 -5.60
C THR A 58 9.60 1.16 -6.32
N LEU A 59 8.77 0.96 -7.35
CA LEU A 59 8.12 2.06 -8.06
C LEU A 59 7.17 2.86 -7.17
N TYR A 60 6.46 2.20 -6.25
CA TYR A 60 5.59 2.88 -5.28
C TYR A 60 6.38 3.75 -4.31
N TRP A 61 7.46 3.23 -3.74
CA TRP A 61 8.36 4.00 -2.85
C TRP A 61 9.02 5.15 -3.59
N LEU A 62 9.47 4.93 -4.83
CA LEU A 62 10.02 5.98 -5.67
C LEU A 62 8.98 7.08 -5.92
N TRP A 63 7.74 6.71 -6.24
CA TRP A 63 6.65 7.65 -6.44
C TRP A 63 6.32 8.45 -5.18
N LEU A 64 6.29 7.82 -4.01
CA LEU A 64 6.12 8.53 -2.73
C LEU A 64 7.24 9.56 -2.52
N GLY A 65 8.49 9.18 -2.79
CA GLY A 65 9.64 10.09 -2.72
C GLY A 65 9.51 11.28 -3.68
N MET A 66 9.14 11.03 -4.94
CA MET A 66 8.92 12.09 -5.93
C MET A 66 7.77 13.03 -5.53
N MET A 67 6.69 12.49 -4.97
CA MET A 67 5.52 13.25 -4.50
C MET A 67 5.82 14.13 -3.26
N MET A 68 6.97 13.97 -2.60
CA MET A 68 7.40 14.90 -1.56
C MET A 68 7.91 16.23 -2.13
N VAL A 69 8.37 16.29 -3.38
CA VAL A 69 8.86 17.52 -4.00
C VAL A 69 7.74 18.56 -4.19
N PRO A 70 6.59 18.25 -4.82
CA PRO A 70 5.50 19.22 -4.96
C PRO A 70 4.70 19.42 -3.67
N ASN A 71 4.33 20.66 -3.35
CA ASN A 71 3.50 20.99 -2.17
C ASN A 71 2.06 20.43 -2.23
N PHE A 72 1.58 20.04 -3.41
CA PHE A 72 0.17 19.69 -3.67
C PHE A 72 -0.35 18.52 -2.81
N ALA A 73 0.49 17.52 -2.53
CA ALA A 73 0.08 16.27 -1.90
C ALA A 73 0.96 15.83 -0.72
N ARG A 74 1.92 16.65 -0.26
CA ARG A 74 2.88 16.27 0.80
C ARG A 74 2.22 15.68 2.04
N ALA A 75 1.14 16.28 2.53
CA ALA A 75 0.44 15.78 3.71
C ALA A 75 -0.08 14.34 3.52
N HIS A 76 -0.63 14.01 2.33
CA HIS A 76 -1.13 12.66 2.05
C HIS A 76 0.03 11.66 2.00
N VAL A 77 1.14 12.04 1.37
CA VAL A 77 2.36 11.23 1.26
C VAL A 77 2.99 10.96 2.62
N ILE A 78 3.07 11.98 3.48
CA ILE A 78 3.60 11.84 4.84
C ILE A 78 2.79 10.82 5.63
N VAL A 79 1.45 10.89 5.55
CA VAL A 79 0.60 9.91 6.24
C VAL A 79 0.78 8.52 5.63
N LEU A 80 0.86 8.37 4.30
CA LEU A 80 1.13 7.07 3.65
C LEU A 80 2.45 6.45 4.13
N LEU A 81 3.52 7.26 4.22
CA LEU A 81 4.82 6.83 4.72
C LEU A 81 4.73 6.45 6.21
N ALA A 82 4.10 7.28 7.03
CA ALA A 82 3.93 7.01 8.46
C ALA A 82 3.15 5.71 8.70
N THR A 83 2.04 5.50 7.99
CA THR A 83 1.24 4.27 8.07
C THR A 83 2.06 3.05 7.65
N SER A 84 2.86 3.15 6.59
CA SER A 84 3.71 2.05 6.12
C SER A 84 4.81 1.69 7.13
N LEU A 85 5.47 2.69 7.71
CA LEU A 85 6.53 2.50 8.71
C LEU A 85 5.98 1.92 10.03
N VAL A 86 4.86 2.48 10.51
CA VAL A 86 4.18 1.98 11.72
C VAL A 86 3.68 0.56 11.49
N GLY A 87 3.05 0.28 10.35
CA GLY A 87 2.59 -1.05 9.99
C GLY A 87 3.75 -2.06 9.92
N TYR A 88 4.90 -1.69 9.35
CA TYR A 88 6.10 -2.52 9.38
C TYR A 88 6.59 -2.80 10.81
N ALA A 89 6.70 -1.76 11.64
CA ALA A 89 7.16 -1.90 13.02
C ALA A 89 6.25 -2.82 13.86
N LEU A 90 4.92 -2.69 13.71
CA LEU A 90 3.94 -3.52 14.42
C LEU A 90 3.97 -4.98 13.96
N ARG A 91 4.13 -5.25 12.65
CA ARG A 91 4.15 -6.61 12.11
C ARG A 91 5.38 -7.41 12.54
N ARG A 92 6.53 -6.75 12.78
CA ARG A 92 7.80 -7.42 13.09
C ARG A 92 7.72 -8.33 14.33
N ASN A 93 6.92 -7.96 15.32
CA ASN A 93 6.81 -8.68 16.60
C ASN A 93 5.42 -9.33 16.81
N ALA A 94 4.57 -9.34 15.79
CA ALA A 94 3.20 -9.83 15.89
C ALA A 94 3.07 -11.31 15.48
N GLY A 95 2.19 -12.04 16.17
CA GLY A 95 1.75 -13.36 15.72
C GLY A 95 0.89 -13.27 14.45
N LEU A 96 0.76 -14.37 13.69
CA LEU A 96 0.04 -14.41 12.40
C LEU A 96 -1.38 -13.81 12.48
N LYS A 97 -2.12 -14.09 13.56
CA LYS A 97 -3.46 -13.52 13.79
C LYS A 97 -3.46 -11.99 13.82
N TRP A 98 -2.47 -11.39 14.47
CA TRP A 98 -2.34 -9.93 14.59
C TRP A 98 -1.80 -9.30 13.31
N ILE A 99 -0.96 -10.02 12.56
CA ILE A 99 -0.46 -9.56 11.26
C ILE A 99 -1.61 -9.30 10.28
N LEU A 100 -2.61 -10.19 10.22
CA LEU A 100 -3.78 -10.00 9.36
C LEU A 100 -4.54 -8.71 9.73
N VAL A 101 -4.84 -8.53 11.01
CA VAL A 101 -5.56 -7.33 11.50
C VAL A 101 -4.77 -6.05 11.15
N ILE A 102 -3.46 -6.04 11.41
CA ILE A 102 -2.60 -4.90 11.09
C ILE A 102 -2.62 -4.62 9.58
N LEU A 103 -2.48 -5.65 8.74
CA LEU A 103 -2.50 -5.53 7.28
C LEU A 103 -3.82 -4.95 6.75
N THR A 104 -4.95 -5.38 7.32
CA THR A 104 -6.27 -4.88 6.93
C THR A 104 -6.42 -3.39 7.27
N PHE A 105 -6.07 -2.98 8.50
CA PHE A 105 -6.14 -1.58 8.90
C PHE A 105 -5.15 -0.71 8.12
N GLU A 106 -3.91 -1.16 7.97
CA GLU A 106 -2.87 -0.49 7.20
C GLU A 106 -3.31 -0.31 5.74
N GLY A 107 -3.87 -1.35 5.11
CA GLY A 107 -4.41 -1.30 3.76
C GLY A 107 -5.59 -0.33 3.64
N ALA A 108 -6.55 -0.39 4.56
CA ALA A 108 -7.72 0.50 4.56
C ALA A 108 -7.33 1.98 4.67
N ILE A 109 -6.37 2.30 5.53
CA ILE A 109 -5.85 3.67 5.68
C ILE A 109 -5.18 4.13 4.38
N ARG A 110 -4.29 3.30 3.80
CA ARG A 110 -3.59 3.64 2.54
C ARG A 110 -4.56 3.85 1.38
N ILE A 111 -5.56 2.97 1.23
CA ILE A 111 -6.64 3.10 0.26
C ILE A 111 -7.41 4.42 0.48
N GLY A 112 -7.82 4.71 1.72
CA GLY A 112 -8.56 5.94 2.05
C GLY A 112 -7.79 7.21 1.68
N ILE A 113 -6.48 7.24 1.94
CA ILE A 113 -5.61 8.37 1.60
C ILE A 113 -5.46 8.51 0.07
N LEU A 114 -5.33 7.41 -0.67
CA LEU A 114 -5.26 7.44 -2.13
C LEU A 114 -6.57 7.91 -2.76
N VAL A 115 -7.72 7.47 -2.24
CA VAL A 115 -9.03 7.98 -2.68
C VAL A 115 -9.16 9.49 -2.39
N ALA A 116 -8.72 9.95 -1.21
CA ALA A 116 -8.72 11.37 -0.86
C ALA A 116 -7.81 12.19 -1.80
N LEU A 117 -6.64 11.66 -2.15
CA LEU A 117 -5.72 12.27 -3.12
C LEU A 117 -6.37 12.38 -4.51
N ILE A 118 -7.00 11.32 -5.00
CA ILE A 118 -7.72 11.32 -6.29
C ILE A 118 -8.87 12.34 -6.26
N GLY A 119 -9.63 12.42 -5.17
CA GLY A 119 -10.68 13.42 -5.00
C GLY A 119 -10.14 14.87 -4.96
N ARG A 120 -8.93 15.09 -4.44
CA ARG A 120 -8.24 16.40 -4.51
C ARG A 120 -7.78 16.71 -5.93
N ILE A 121 -7.27 15.74 -6.67
CA ILE A 121 -6.90 15.87 -8.09
C ILE A 121 -8.14 16.29 -8.90
N TRP A 122 -9.26 15.58 -8.73
CA TRP A 122 -10.53 15.85 -9.42
C TRP A 122 -11.03 17.29 -9.17
N ARG A 123 -11.12 17.71 -7.90
CA ARG A 123 -11.54 19.07 -7.50
C ARG A 123 -10.63 20.21 -7.98
N ARG A 124 -9.45 19.89 -8.50
CA ARG A 124 -8.52 20.89 -9.04
C ARG A 124 -8.59 20.99 -10.55
N MET A 125 -9.15 19.98 -11.21
CA MET A 125 -9.34 19.92 -12.67
C MET A 125 -10.67 20.51 -13.11
N TYR A 126 -11.70 20.41 -12.27
CA TYR A 126 -13.03 20.96 -12.44
C TYR A 126 -13.31 21.98 -11.35
#